data_AF-A0A542DJE3-F1
#
_entry.id   AF-A0A542DJE3-F1
#
_cell.length_a   1.000
_cell.length_b   1.000
_cell.length_c   1.000
_cell.angle_alpha   90.00
_cell.angle_beta   90.00
_cell.angle_gamma   90.00
#
_symmetry.space_group_name_H-M   'P 1'
#
loop_
_entity.id
_entity.type
_entity.pdbx_description
1 polymer ?
#
loop_
_entity_poly.entity_id
_entity_poly.type
_entity_poly.pdbx_seq_one_letter_code
_entity_poly.pdbx_strand_id
1 'polypeptide(L)'
;MTDSWQFDLGLLVAILVAIVLLVLWLRRRSDKRGRDRRLAGLRAVAGQVGGQVRTGVSESTPRSAALRPPFVDRVDGGWIDTMSTVTKPAYEYALDVVRGRWPVRAAQAHYQKAPVTTPGPVIMAEYRIEIAISDCPPLKVSPVDRGEQELRHGPGQWSPVSLPQPFSDRLHAFADDQRFASAALNQDSLDWLAHYAGQFGTPLAIERDVLHMTWPGEIDPNRIMHQVDFLVGFLDRTPLRPGNPLAAYGPAGNSPAAQAAPGGQEWRRHLTPARLYQLAGFSAFVILVIVMFVT
;
A
#
# COMPACT_ATOMS: atom_id res chain seq x y z
N MET A 1 23.57 49.18 -33.38
CA MET A 1 22.22 49.18 -32.76
C MET A 1 21.65 47.76 -32.67
N THR A 2 22.52 46.76 -32.52
CA THR A 2 22.17 45.41 -32.13
C THR A 2 22.55 45.25 -30.66
N ASP A 3 21.81 44.41 -29.94
CA ASP A 3 22.23 43.73 -28.70
C ASP A 3 21.72 44.24 -27.33
N SER A 4 20.75 45.15 -27.23
CA SER A 4 20.06 45.36 -25.93
C SER A 4 19.05 44.26 -25.62
N TRP A 5 18.31 43.77 -26.63
CA TRP A 5 17.25 42.77 -26.45
C TRP A 5 17.75 41.36 -26.10
N GLN A 6 19.01 41.04 -26.44
CA GLN A 6 19.60 39.72 -26.14
C GLN A 6 19.89 39.54 -24.65
N PHE A 7 20.31 40.61 -23.95
CA PHE A 7 20.55 40.57 -22.50
C PHE A 7 19.24 40.40 -21.72
N ASP A 8 18.17 41.09 -22.13
CA ASP A 8 16.86 41.00 -21.47
C ASP A 8 16.25 39.60 -21.60
N LEU A 9 16.37 38.97 -22.77
CA LEU A 9 15.89 37.60 -22.98
C LEU A 9 16.70 36.58 -22.18
N GLY A 10 18.03 36.70 -22.16
CA GLY A 10 18.91 35.82 -21.39
C GLY A 10 18.61 35.87 -19.88
N LEU A 11 18.41 37.08 -19.36
CA LEU A 11 18.03 37.28 -17.96
C LEU A 11 16.66 36.68 -17.64
N LEU A 12 15.67 36.90 -18.51
CA LEU A 12 14.32 36.35 -18.33
C LEU A 12 14.32 34.82 -18.31
N VAL A 13 15.05 34.18 -19.23
CA VAL A 13 15.20 32.71 -19.26
C VAL A 13 15.89 32.21 -17.99
N ALA A 14 16.95 32.88 -17.54
CA ALA A 14 17.64 32.51 -16.30
C ALA A 14 16.72 32.61 -15.07
N ILE A 15 15.90 33.67 -14.99
CA ILE A 15 14.90 33.85 -13.93
C ILE A 15 13.86 32.73 -13.98
N LEU A 16 13.33 32.38 -15.16
CA LEU A 16 12.38 31.29 -15.32
C LEU A 16 12.98 29.97 -14.85
N VAL A 17 14.19 29.62 -15.30
CA VAL A 17 14.89 28.40 -14.87
C VAL A 17 15.08 28.37 -13.34
N ALA A 18 15.48 29.50 -12.74
CA ALA A 18 15.64 29.62 -11.30
C ALA A 18 14.32 29.37 -10.55
N ILE A 19 13.20 29.93 -11.04
CA ILE A 19 11.86 29.70 -10.49
C ILE A 19 11.49 28.21 -10.57
N VAL A 20 11.74 27.55 -11.71
CA VAL A 20 11.47 26.12 -11.88
C VAL A 20 12.27 25.28 -10.89
N LEU A 21 13.57 25.52 -10.77
CA LEU A 21 14.44 24.81 -9.83
C LEU A 21 13.99 25.03 -8.37
N LEU A 22 13.60 26.26 -8.03
CA LEU A 22 13.07 26.58 -6.71
C LEU A 22 11.77 25.82 -6.41
N VAL A 23 10.83 25.77 -7.35
CA VAL A 23 9.57 25.01 -7.21
C VAL A 23 9.84 23.52 -7.02
N LEU A 24 10.72 22.93 -7.84
CA LEU A 24 11.11 21.52 -7.71
C LEU A 24 11.78 21.23 -6.35
N TRP A 25 12.63 22.13 -5.89
CA TRP A 25 13.29 22.02 -4.59
C TRP A 25 12.29 22.12 -3.43
N LEU A 26 11.36 23.08 -3.48
CA LEU A 26 10.31 23.25 -2.47
C LEU A 26 9.41 22.02 -2.40
N ARG A 27 9.01 21.47 -3.57
CA ARG A 27 8.23 20.22 -3.64
C ARG A 27 8.98 19.06 -3.00
N ARG A 28 10.23 18.81 -3.42
CA ARG A 28 11.07 17.74 -2.85
C ARG A 28 11.26 17.89 -1.34
N ARG A 29 11.42 19.12 -0.86
CA ARG A 29 11.57 19.42 0.57
C ARG A 29 10.27 19.16 1.33
N SER A 30 9.12 19.50 0.75
CA SER A 30 7.80 19.21 1.32
C SER A 30 7.58 17.70 1.44
N ASP A 31 7.84 16.95 0.37
CA ASP A 31 7.71 15.49 0.35
C ASP A 31 8.61 14.84 1.39
N LYS A 32 9.88 15.30 1.47
CA LYS A 32 10.83 14.84 2.49
C LYS A 32 10.30 15.11 3.91
N ARG A 33 9.77 16.30 4.18
CA ARG A 33 9.18 16.64 5.49
C ARG A 33 7.98 15.75 5.82
N GLY A 34 7.11 15.47 4.86
CA GLY A 34 5.97 14.56 5.04
C GLY A 34 6.41 13.16 5.44
N ARG A 35 7.39 12.61 4.70
CA ARG A 35 8.02 11.32 5.00
C ARG A 35 8.68 11.29 6.38
N ASP A 36 9.47 12.30 6.71
CA ASP A 36 10.20 12.38 7.97
C ASP A 36 9.22 12.45 9.16
N ARG A 37 8.13 13.23 9.05
CA ARG A 37 7.05 13.29 10.05
C ARG A 37 6.37 11.95 10.24
N ARG A 38 6.03 11.26 9.15
CA ARG A 38 5.39 9.93 9.21
C ARG A 38 6.29 8.91 9.88
N LEU A 39 7.57 8.86 9.49
CA LEU A 39 8.56 7.99 10.13
C LEU A 39 8.74 8.31 11.61
N ALA A 40 8.76 9.60 11.98
CA ALA A 40 8.81 9.99 13.38
C ALA A 40 7.57 9.51 14.15
N GLY A 41 6.37 9.64 13.58
CA GLY A 41 5.14 9.13 14.17
C GLY A 41 5.13 7.61 14.33
N LEU A 42 5.52 6.86 13.29
CA LEU A 42 5.62 5.40 13.37
C LEU A 42 6.66 4.95 14.40
N ARG A 43 7.79 5.65 14.51
CA ARG A 43 8.82 5.37 15.53
C ARG A 43 8.31 5.68 16.94
N ALA A 44 7.51 6.73 17.12
CA ALA A 44 6.87 7.03 18.39
C ALA A 44 5.91 5.91 18.80
N VAL A 45 5.05 5.45 17.89
CA VAL A 45 4.17 4.28 18.13
C VAL A 45 4.99 3.05 18.47
N ALA A 46 6.02 2.74 17.67
CA ALA A 46 6.92 1.62 17.93
C ALA A 46 7.56 1.70 19.32
N GLY A 47 8.04 2.88 19.73
CA GLY A 47 8.61 3.09 21.06
C GLY A 47 7.60 2.89 22.20
N GLN A 48 6.34 3.23 22.00
CA GLN A 48 5.27 3.04 22.99
C GLN A 48 4.87 1.56 23.17
N VAL A 49 4.87 0.78 22.09
CA VAL A 49 4.39 -0.62 22.10
C VAL A 49 5.51 -1.66 22.07
N GLY A 50 6.78 -1.24 22.10
CA GLY A 50 7.93 -2.16 22.06
C GLY A 50 8.19 -2.78 20.69
N GLY A 51 8.00 -2.03 19.61
CA GLY A 51 8.22 -2.45 18.23
C GLY A 51 9.41 -1.79 17.54
N GLN A 52 9.48 -1.95 16.21
CA GLN A 52 10.52 -1.41 15.35
C GLN A 52 9.94 -0.88 14.04
N VAL A 53 10.55 0.18 13.49
CA VAL A 53 10.24 0.68 12.15
C VAL A 53 11.36 0.29 11.20
N ARG A 54 11.02 -0.43 10.14
CA ARG A 54 11.91 -0.79 9.04
C ARG A 54 11.71 0.13 7.85
N THR A 55 12.78 0.34 7.09
CA THR A 55 12.75 1.17 5.89
C THR A 55 13.46 0.46 4.74
N GLY A 56 13.02 0.75 3.52
CA GLY A 56 13.59 0.15 2.31
C GLY A 56 12.80 -1.07 1.84
N VAL A 57 12.87 -1.31 0.53
CA VAL A 57 11.96 -2.24 -0.16
C VAL A 57 12.12 -3.67 0.33
N SER A 58 13.35 -4.15 0.50
CA SER A 58 13.58 -5.50 1.02
C SER A 58 12.96 -5.64 2.41
N GLU A 59 13.32 -4.76 3.35
CA GLU A 59 12.92 -4.90 4.75
C GLU A 59 11.43 -4.62 5.03
N SER A 60 10.78 -3.85 4.16
CA SER A 60 9.40 -3.40 4.35
C SER A 60 8.36 -4.24 3.61
N THR A 61 8.78 -5.13 2.71
CA THR A 61 7.83 -5.93 1.91
C THR A 61 7.15 -6.98 2.79
N PRO A 62 5.80 -6.96 2.91
CA PRO A 62 5.06 -7.95 3.66
C PRO A 62 5.06 -9.29 2.92
N ARG A 63 4.92 -10.40 3.64
CA ARG A 63 4.86 -11.76 3.05
C ARG A 63 3.68 -11.91 2.10
N SER A 64 2.55 -11.35 2.49
CA SER A 64 1.33 -11.29 1.68
C SER A 64 1.52 -10.55 0.35
N ALA A 65 2.59 -9.78 0.14
CA ALA A 65 2.86 -9.14 -1.17
C ALA A 65 3.09 -10.16 -2.29
N ALA A 66 3.55 -11.37 -1.98
CA ALA A 66 3.65 -12.46 -2.97
C ALA A 66 2.33 -13.16 -3.29
N LEU A 67 1.28 -12.90 -2.51
CA LEU A 67 -0.08 -13.36 -2.78
C LEU A 67 -0.84 -12.33 -3.60
N ARG A 68 -0.77 -11.08 -3.15
CA ARG A 68 -1.42 -9.94 -3.79
C ARG A 68 -0.43 -8.79 -3.88
N PRO A 69 0.03 -8.42 -5.09
CA PRO A 69 0.87 -7.25 -5.26
C PRO A 69 0.11 -5.99 -4.82
N PRO A 70 0.83 -4.94 -4.40
CA PRO A 70 0.17 -3.73 -3.96
C PRO A 70 -0.59 -3.06 -5.11
N PHE A 71 -1.75 -2.48 -4.81
CA PHE A 71 -2.64 -1.81 -5.76
C PHE A 71 -3.14 -2.66 -6.93
N VAL A 72 -3.33 -3.97 -6.73
CA VAL A 72 -3.82 -4.89 -7.80
C VAL A 72 -5.04 -4.33 -8.54
N ASP A 73 -6.00 -3.75 -7.82
CA ASP A 73 -7.26 -3.24 -8.41
C ASP A 73 -7.07 -1.96 -9.23
N ARG A 74 -5.89 -1.33 -9.17
CA ARG A 74 -5.60 -0.05 -9.84
C ARG A 74 -4.49 -0.13 -10.88
N VAL A 75 -3.63 -1.13 -10.78
CA VAL A 75 -2.48 -1.31 -11.69
C VAL A 75 -2.86 -2.21 -12.86
N ASP A 76 -3.83 -3.11 -12.68
CA ASP A 76 -4.32 -4.01 -13.73
C ASP A 76 -5.33 -3.33 -14.68
N GLY A 77 -5.50 -2.01 -14.59
CA GLY A 77 -6.41 -1.18 -15.38
C GLY A 77 -5.98 -0.98 -16.85
N GLY A 78 -5.77 -2.06 -17.59
CA GLY A 78 -5.42 -2.01 -19.00
C GLY A 78 -4.16 -1.19 -19.34
N TRP A 79 -3.95 -0.96 -20.64
CA TRP A 79 -2.74 -0.31 -21.13
C TRP A 79 -2.65 1.18 -20.76
N ILE A 80 -3.79 1.86 -20.60
CA ILE A 80 -3.84 3.30 -20.28
C ILE A 80 -3.35 3.56 -18.85
N ASP A 81 -3.80 2.77 -17.86
CA ASP A 81 -3.33 2.95 -16.48
C ASP A 81 -1.85 2.60 -16.34
N THR A 82 -1.40 1.60 -17.10
CA THR A 82 0.02 1.23 -17.17
C THR A 82 0.88 2.39 -17.65
N MET A 83 0.49 3.09 -18.72
CA MET A 83 1.25 4.24 -19.25
C MET A 83 1.26 5.45 -18.29
N SER A 84 0.23 5.61 -17.48
CA SER A 84 0.13 6.70 -16.49
C SER A 84 0.93 6.45 -15.21
N THR A 85 1.44 5.24 -15.00
CA THR A 85 2.22 4.88 -13.81
C THR A 85 3.66 5.39 -13.91
N VAL A 86 4.02 6.38 -13.09
CA VAL A 86 5.35 7.01 -13.10
C VAL A 86 6.36 6.18 -12.33
N THR A 87 5.95 5.57 -11.23
CA THR A 87 6.78 4.71 -10.38
C THR A 87 6.06 3.40 -10.11
N LYS A 88 6.80 2.28 -10.11
CA LYS A 88 6.23 0.98 -9.74
C LYS A 88 5.82 0.98 -8.27
N PRO A 89 4.70 0.34 -7.92
CA PRO A 89 4.35 0.08 -6.52
C PRO A 89 5.47 -0.59 -5.75
N ALA A 90 5.80 -0.03 -4.57
CA ALA A 90 6.78 -0.62 -3.67
C ALA A 90 6.45 -0.31 -2.21
N TYR A 91 6.68 -1.28 -1.33
CA TYR A 91 6.63 -1.10 0.11
C TYR A 91 7.89 -0.36 0.58
N GLU A 92 7.73 0.81 1.21
CA GLU A 92 8.86 1.65 1.63
C GLU A 92 9.11 1.63 3.14
N TYR A 93 8.06 1.36 3.92
CA TYR A 93 8.06 1.39 5.38
C TYR A 93 7.31 0.18 5.93
N ALA A 94 7.80 -0.36 7.03
CA ALA A 94 7.05 -1.30 7.84
C ALA A 94 7.18 -0.97 9.32
N LEU A 95 6.09 -1.16 10.06
CA LEU A 95 6.04 -1.15 11.52
C LEU A 95 5.86 -2.59 11.99
N ASP A 96 6.86 -3.12 12.67
CA ASP A 96 6.84 -4.46 13.27
C ASP A 96 6.60 -4.31 14.78
N VAL A 97 5.54 -4.93 15.29
CA VAL A 97 5.17 -4.90 16.71
C VAL A 97 4.73 -6.29 17.18
N VAL A 98 4.71 -6.49 18.49
CA VAL A 98 4.08 -7.67 19.09
C VAL A 98 2.88 -7.19 19.90
N ARG A 99 1.69 -7.73 19.61
CA ARG A 99 0.46 -7.40 20.34
C ARG A 99 -0.10 -8.66 20.98
N GLY A 100 0.05 -8.76 22.31
CA GLY A 100 -0.22 -9.99 23.04
C GLY A 100 0.73 -11.10 22.58
N ARG A 101 0.17 -12.21 22.07
CA ARG A 101 0.95 -13.32 21.49
C ARG A 101 1.18 -13.20 19.98
N TRP A 102 0.66 -12.15 19.35
CA TRP A 102 0.60 -12.04 17.89
C TRP A 102 1.72 -11.14 17.37
N PRO A 103 2.58 -11.66 16.49
CA PRO A 103 3.54 -10.84 15.77
C PRO A 103 2.81 -10.13 14.62
N VAL A 104 2.94 -8.81 14.55
CA VAL A 104 2.19 -7.95 13.63
C VAL A 104 3.16 -7.11 12.81
N ARG A 105 2.89 -6.99 11.51
CA ARG A 105 3.60 -6.09 10.60
C ARG A 105 2.59 -5.22 9.87
N ALA A 106 2.76 -3.91 9.92
CA ALA A 106 2.04 -2.95 9.10
C ALA A 106 2.98 -2.36 8.04
N ALA A 107 2.81 -2.74 6.78
CA ALA A 107 3.66 -2.32 5.67
C ALA A 107 2.94 -1.35 4.74
N GLN A 108 3.59 -0.25 4.37
CA GLN A 108 3.02 0.79 3.50
C GLN A 108 3.65 0.79 2.12
N ALA A 109 2.82 0.67 1.09
CA ALA A 109 3.21 0.82 -0.31
C ALA A 109 2.83 2.19 -0.85
N HIS A 110 3.64 2.66 -1.80
CA HIS A 110 3.36 3.87 -2.58
C HIS A 110 3.56 3.61 -4.06
N TYR A 111 2.80 4.33 -4.88
CA TYR A 111 3.15 4.55 -6.28
C TYR A 111 2.71 5.94 -6.72
N GLN A 112 3.29 6.42 -7.82
CA GLN A 112 2.94 7.71 -8.42
C GLN A 112 2.21 7.47 -9.73
N LYS A 113 1.05 8.08 -9.88
CA LYS A 113 0.28 8.11 -11.13
C LYS A 113 0.31 9.53 -11.69
N ALA A 114 0.51 9.70 -12.98
CA ALA A 114 0.31 10.96 -13.68
C ALA A 114 -1.10 10.94 -14.31
N PRO A 115 -2.14 11.40 -13.59
CA PRO A 115 -3.49 11.42 -14.14
C PRO A 115 -3.54 12.32 -15.39
N VAL A 116 -4.35 11.91 -16.37
CA VAL A 116 -4.55 12.66 -17.62
C VAL A 116 -5.19 14.02 -17.36
N THR A 117 -6.04 14.12 -16.33
CA THR A 117 -6.91 15.28 -16.07
C THR A 117 -6.39 16.24 -15.00
N THR A 118 -5.36 15.88 -14.23
CA THR A 118 -4.87 16.71 -13.11
C THR A 118 -3.41 17.09 -13.33
N PRO A 119 -3.03 18.38 -13.17
CA PRO A 119 -1.65 18.81 -13.30
C PRO A 119 -0.75 18.16 -12.23
N GLY A 120 0.10 17.23 -12.66
CA GLY A 120 1.18 16.66 -11.86
C GLY A 120 0.91 15.26 -11.29
N PRO A 121 1.96 14.60 -10.77
CA PRO A 121 1.85 13.25 -10.24
C PRO A 121 1.05 13.25 -8.93
N VAL A 122 0.12 12.30 -8.82
CA VAL A 122 -0.60 11.98 -7.59
C VAL A 122 0.10 10.80 -6.92
N ILE A 123 0.47 10.97 -5.65
CA ILE A 123 0.99 9.88 -4.83
C ILE A 123 -0.22 9.09 -4.31
N MET A 124 -0.28 7.83 -4.69
CA MET A 124 -1.23 6.88 -4.14
C MET A 124 -0.51 6.06 -3.07
N ALA A 125 -1.20 5.80 -1.98
CA ALA A 125 -0.72 4.99 -0.88
C ALA A 125 -1.75 3.92 -0.56
N GLU A 126 -1.25 2.77 -0.10
CA GLU A 126 -2.01 1.76 0.61
C GLU A 126 -1.11 1.22 1.71
N TYR A 127 -1.71 0.61 2.73
CA TYR A 127 -0.95 -0.17 3.68
C TYR A 127 -1.66 -1.46 4.01
N ARG A 128 -0.88 -2.42 4.43
CA ARG A 128 -1.34 -3.76 4.77
C ARG A 128 -0.88 -4.09 6.16
N ILE A 129 -1.79 -4.58 6.98
CA ILE A 129 -1.45 -5.18 8.26
C ILE A 129 -1.49 -6.68 8.06
N GLU A 130 -0.43 -7.37 8.46
CA GLU A 130 -0.31 -8.81 8.42
C GLU A 130 0.12 -9.37 9.77
N ILE A 131 -0.51 -10.45 10.20
CA ILE A 131 -0.23 -11.19 11.43
C ILE A 131 0.14 -12.62 11.03
N ALA A 132 1.31 -13.06 11.48
CA ALA A 132 1.73 -14.43 11.23
C ALA A 132 0.94 -15.41 12.10
N ILE A 133 0.36 -16.42 11.47
CA ILE A 133 -0.37 -17.53 12.08
C ILE A 133 0.32 -18.85 11.66
N SER A 134 -0.17 -20.02 12.09
CA SER A 134 0.42 -21.32 11.72
C SER A 134 -0.62 -22.29 11.17
N ASP A 135 -0.29 -22.98 10.08
CA ASP A 135 -0.99 -24.15 9.52
C ASP A 135 -2.47 -23.90 9.23
N CYS A 136 -2.77 -22.81 8.53
CA CYS A 136 -4.15 -22.38 8.29
C CYS A 136 -4.57 -22.50 6.82
N PRO A 137 -5.63 -23.27 6.51
CA PRO A 137 -6.27 -23.24 5.20
C PRO A 137 -6.74 -21.83 4.80
N PRO A 138 -6.79 -21.50 3.50
CA PRO A 138 -7.27 -20.20 3.04
C PRO A 138 -8.71 -19.90 3.46
N LEU A 139 -8.93 -18.67 3.92
CA LEU A 139 -10.24 -18.12 4.31
C LEU A 139 -10.27 -16.63 4.00
N LYS A 140 -11.31 -16.12 3.33
CA LYS A 140 -11.65 -14.69 3.35
C LYS A 140 -13.00 -14.43 3.98
N VAL A 141 -13.10 -13.26 4.59
CA VAL A 141 -14.35 -12.69 5.09
C VAL A 141 -14.42 -11.24 4.62
N SER A 142 -15.57 -10.82 4.09
CA SER A 142 -15.83 -9.41 3.75
C SER A 142 -17.24 -9.01 4.19
N PRO A 143 -17.50 -7.72 4.41
CA PRO A 143 -18.86 -7.23 4.55
C PRO A 143 -19.65 -7.39 3.24
N VAL A 144 -20.97 -7.56 3.35
CA VAL A 144 -21.89 -7.77 2.21
C VAL A 144 -21.93 -6.58 1.25
N ASP A 145 -21.84 -5.36 1.78
CA ASP A 145 -21.93 -4.10 1.01
C ASP A 145 -20.75 -3.88 0.04
N ARG A 146 -19.67 -4.67 0.15
CA ARG A 146 -18.49 -4.61 -0.72
C ARG A 146 -18.58 -5.50 -1.95
N GLY A 147 -19.63 -6.31 -2.06
CA GLY A 147 -19.87 -7.16 -3.21
C GLY A 147 -18.97 -8.41 -3.23
N GLU A 148 -19.46 -9.46 -3.86
CA GLU A 148 -18.84 -10.78 -3.87
C GLU A 148 -17.60 -10.86 -4.79
N GLN A 149 -17.43 -9.90 -5.70
CA GLN A 149 -16.41 -9.98 -6.76
C GLN A 149 -14.98 -9.99 -6.21
N GLU A 150 -14.67 -9.19 -5.20
CA GLU A 150 -13.34 -9.15 -4.58
C GLU A 150 -13.00 -10.47 -3.86
N LEU A 151 -14.01 -11.20 -3.38
CA LEU A 151 -13.83 -12.46 -2.66
C LEU A 151 -13.52 -13.64 -3.58
N ARG A 152 -13.98 -13.58 -4.84
CA ARG A 152 -13.74 -14.64 -5.83
C ARG A 152 -12.32 -14.64 -6.39
N HIS A 153 -11.56 -13.58 -6.15
CA HIS A 153 -10.17 -13.48 -6.61
C HIS A 153 -9.25 -14.07 -5.53
N GLY A 154 -8.83 -15.31 -5.78
CA GLY A 154 -7.90 -16.05 -4.93
C GLY A 154 -7.15 -17.12 -5.74
N PRO A 155 -6.02 -17.62 -5.23
CA PRO A 155 -5.19 -18.61 -5.94
C PRO A 155 -5.82 -20.01 -6.02
N GLY A 156 -7.05 -20.22 -5.53
CA GLY A 156 -7.68 -21.54 -5.39
C GLY A 156 -9.18 -21.57 -5.71
N GLN A 157 -9.78 -22.76 -5.61
CA GLN A 157 -11.23 -22.99 -5.79
C GLN A 157 -11.99 -22.64 -4.52
N TRP A 158 -12.16 -21.35 -4.30
CA TRP A 158 -12.77 -20.85 -3.08
C TRP A 158 -14.27 -21.11 -3.09
N SER A 159 -14.75 -21.81 -2.08
CA SER A 159 -16.17 -22.15 -1.95
C SER A 159 -16.83 -21.23 -0.93
N PRO A 160 -18.06 -20.74 -1.20
CA PRO A 160 -18.78 -19.93 -0.22
C PRO A 160 -19.01 -20.75 1.06
N VAL A 161 -18.87 -20.09 2.20
CA VAL A 161 -19.11 -20.67 3.54
C VAL A 161 -20.50 -20.24 3.98
N SER A 162 -21.35 -21.20 4.37
CA SER A 162 -22.67 -20.90 4.92
C SER A 162 -22.55 -20.32 6.32
N LEU A 163 -22.85 -19.02 6.46
CA LEU A 163 -22.90 -18.34 7.75
C LEU A 163 -24.31 -18.42 8.36
N PRO A 164 -24.43 -18.58 9.69
CA PRO A 164 -25.74 -18.53 10.34
C PRO A 164 -26.31 -17.10 10.34
N GLN A 165 -27.65 -16.98 10.40
CA GLN A 165 -28.29 -15.70 10.67
C GLN A 165 -27.99 -15.25 12.12
N PRO A 166 -27.82 -13.93 12.39
CA PRO A 166 -27.97 -12.79 11.49
C PRO A 166 -26.70 -12.45 10.66
N PHE A 167 -25.67 -13.28 10.70
CA PHE A 167 -24.36 -12.92 10.13
C PHE A 167 -24.31 -12.96 8.61
N SER A 168 -25.08 -13.86 7.98
CA SER A 168 -25.17 -13.94 6.51
C SER A 168 -25.71 -12.66 5.86
N ASP A 169 -26.44 -11.83 6.61
CA ASP A 169 -26.96 -10.54 6.12
C ASP A 169 -25.88 -9.44 6.14
N ARG A 170 -24.76 -9.68 6.83
CA ARG A 170 -23.73 -8.67 7.10
C ARG A 170 -22.36 -9.06 6.56
N LEU A 171 -22.08 -10.35 6.46
CA LEU A 171 -20.80 -10.91 6.08
C LEU A 171 -20.95 -11.95 4.97
N HIS A 172 -19.95 -11.99 4.10
CA HIS A 172 -19.69 -13.09 3.19
C HIS A 172 -18.37 -13.75 3.58
N ALA A 173 -18.31 -15.08 3.48
CA ALA A 173 -17.08 -15.82 3.72
C ALA A 173 -16.84 -16.87 2.64
N PHE A 174 -15.58 -17.09 2.31
CA PHE A 174 -15.12 -18.06 1.32
C PHE A 174 -13.92 -18.80 1.87
N ALA A 175 -13.88 -20.12 1.71
CA ALA A 175 -12.76 -20.94 2.18
C ALA A 175 -12.53 -22.14 1.28
N ASP A 176 -11.30 -22.66 1.33
CA ASP A 176 -10.94 -23.94 0.71
C ASP A 176 -11.32 -25.14 1.61
N ASP A 177 -11.40 -24.92 2.92
CA ASP A 177 -11.78 -25.94 3.91
C ASP A 177 -12.95 -25.44 4.77
N GLN A 178 -14.12 -26.06 4.58
CA GLN A 178 -15.35 -25.72 5.31
C GLN A 178 -15.29 -26.05 6.80
N ARG A 179 -14.58 -27.12 7.20
CA ARG A 179 -14.45 -27.49 8.62
C ARG A 179 -13.59 -26.47 9.35
N PHE A 180 -12.48 -26.08 8.74
CA PHE A 180 -11.65 -24.99 9.25
C PHE A 180 -12.46 -23.69 9.33
N ALA A 181 -13.18 -23.33 8.27
CA ALA A 181 -14.00 -22.13 8.24
C ALA A 181 -15.04 -22.11 9.36
N SER A 182 -15.77 -23.20 9.62
CA SER A 182 -16.71 -23.27 10.73
C SER A 182 -16.05 -23.14 12.11
N ALA A 183 -14.82 -23.64 12.28
CA ALA A 183 -14.08 -23.51 13.54
C ALA A 183 -13.52 -22.08 13.75
N ALA A 184 -13.00 -21.47 12.68
CA ALA A 184 -12.46 -20.11 12.69
C ALA A 184 -13.56 -19.04 12.76
N LEU A 185 -14.72 -19.29 12.13
CA LEU A 185 -15.91 -18.44 12.13
C LEU A 185 -16.96 -18.98 13.12
N ASN A 186 -16.54 -19.21 14.35
CA ASN A 186 -17.44 -19.52 15.46
C ASN A 186 -18.27 -18.29 15.88
N GLN A 187 -19.25 -18.48 16.76
CA GLN A 187 -20.14 -17.41 17.25
C GLN A 187 -19.39 -16.17 17.72
N ASP A 188 -18.40 -16.31 18.62
CA ASP A 188 -17.66 -15.17 19.19
C ASP A 188 -16.91 -14.37 18.11
N SER A 189 -16.27 -15.06 17.18
CA SER A 189 -15.54 -14.43 16.07
C SER A 189 -16.48 -13.75 15.06
N LEU A 190 -17.66 -14.32 14.81
CA LEU A 190 -18.67 -13.74 13.94
C LEU A 190 -19.32 -12.52 14.57
N ASP A 191 -19.63 -12.55 15.87
CA ASP A 191 -20.12 -11.40 16.63
C ASP A 191 -19.11 -10.25 16.59
N TRP A 192 -17.82 -10.56 16.75
CA TRP A 192 -16.75 -9.58 16.60
C TRP A 192 -16.72 -8.98 15.19
N LEU A 193 -16.62 -9.80 14.14
CA LEU A 193 -16.57 -9.31 12.76
C LEU A 193 -17.82 -8.51 12.39
N ALA A 194 -19.00 -8.97 12.79
CA ALA A 194 -20.25 -8.28 12.52
C ALA A 194 -20.30 -6.93 13.24
N HIS A 195 -19.85 -6.83 14.50
CA HIS A 195 -19.76 -5.55 15.20
C HIS A 195 -18.93 -4.51 14.42
N TYR A 196 -17.85 -4.95 13.77
CA TYR A 196 -16.93 -4.10 13.03
C TYR A 196 -17.19 -4.04 11.51
N ALA A 197 -18.23 -4.69 10.97
CA ALA A 197 -18.44 -4.81 9.51
C ALA A 197 -18.44 -3.46 8.77
N GLY A 198 -18.91 -2.38 9.41
CA GLY A 198 -18.89 -1.03 8.81
C GLY A 198 -17.54 -0.29 8.90
N GLN A 199 -16.55 -0.84 9.60
CA GLN A 199 -15.27 -0.18 9.88
C GLN A 199 -14.12 -0.69 8.98
N PHE A 200 -14.30 -1.84 8.32
CA PHE A 200 -13.23 -2.48 7.57
C PHE A 200 -13.63 -2.58 6.08
N GLY A 201 -12.89 -1.85 5.24
CA GLY A 201 -13.28 -1.57 3.85
C GLY A 201 -12.73 -2.54 2.80
N THR A 202 -11.96 -3.55 3.21
CA THR A 202 -11.44 -4.60 2.33
C THR A 202 -11.59 -5.96 3.01
N PRO A 203 -11.57 -7.07 2.25
CA PRO A 203 -11.67 -8.40 2.84
C PRO A 203 -10.53 -8.67 3.84
N LEU A 204 -10.90 -9.28 4.96
CA LEU A 204 -9.98 -9.98 5.84
C LEU A 204 -9.61 -11.30 5.19
N ALA A 205 -8.32 -11.60 5.06
CA ALA A 205 -7.82 -12.78 4.37
C ALA A 205 -6.82 -13.56 5.22
N ILE A 206 -7.03 -14.86 5.35
CA ILE A 206 -6.07 -15.84 5.82
C ILE A 206 -5.55 -16.60 4.62
N GLU A 207 -4.26 -16.48 4.32
CA GLU A 207 -3.62 -17.16 3.20
C GLU A 207 -2.14 -17.41 3.53
N ARG A 208 -1.62 -18.61 3.21
CA ARG A 208 -0.22 -19.02 3.45
C ARG A 208 0.30 -18.61 4.84
N ASP A 209 -0.43 -19.02 5.88
CA ASP A 209 -0.07 -18.79 7.29
C ASP A 209 0.03 -17.31 7.69
N VAL A 210 -0.71 -16.44 7.01
CA VAL A 210 -0.78 -15.02 7.31
C VAL A 210 -2.24 -14.55 7.29
N LEU A 211 -2.69 -13.97 8.40
CA LEU A 211 -3.87 -13.13 8.43
C LEU A 211 -3.47 -11.74 7.92
N HIS A 212 -4.14 -11.19 6.92
CA HIS A 212 -3.87 -9.85 6.46
C HIS A 212 -5.13 -9.11 6.02
N MET A 213 -5.02 -7.79 6.02
CA MET A 213 -6.04 -6.88 5.50
C MET A 213 -5.34 -5.63 4.94
N THR A 214 -5.92 -5.03 3.90
CA THR A 214 -5.34 -3.86 3.20
C THR A 214 -6.22 -2.63 3.40
N TRP A 215 -5.63 -1.47 3.60
CA TRP A 215 -6.34 -0.21 3.74
C TRP A 215 -5.82 0.79 2.70
N PRO A 216 -6.72 1.61 2.13
CA PRO A 216 -6.30 2.70 1.26
C PRO A 216 -5.63 3.80 2.09
N GLY A 217 -4.73 4.52 1.45
CA GLY A 217 -4.05 5.67 2.03
C GLY A 217 -2.75 5.32 2.76
N GLU A 218 -2.30 6.26 3.56
CA GLU A 218 -1.06 6.15 4.31
C GLU A 218 -1.32 5.56 5.70
N ILE A 219 -0.30 4.92 6.31
CA ILE A 219 -0.41 4.52 7.72
C ILE A 219 -0.52 5.80 8.56
N ASP A 220 -1.63 5.93 9.27
CA ASP A 220 -1.83 6.95 10.29
C ASP A 220 -1.34 6.42 11.64
N PRO A 221 -0.26 6.97 12.22
CA PRO A 221 0.26 6.56 13.52
C PRO A 221 -0.78 6.58 14.64
N ASN A 222 -1.82 7.43 14.54
CA ASN A 222 -2.85 7.53 15.57
C ASN A 222 -3.94 6.46 15.44
N ARG A 223 -4.05 5.81 14.28
CA ARG A 223 -5.12 4.84 14.00
C ARG A 223 -4.60 3.41 13.87
N ILE A 224 -3.32 3.24 13.54
CA ILE A 224 -2.77 1.93 13.21
C ILE A 224 -2.99 0.90 14.32
N MET A 225 -2.85 1.30 15.59
CA MET A 225 -3.06 0.38 16.71
C MET A 225 -4.50 -0.08 16.87
N HIS A 226 -5.50 0.75 16.54
CA HIS A 226 -6.90 0.33 16.55
C HIS A 226 -7.18 -0.76 15.50
N GLN A 227 -6.51 -0.69 14.35
CA GLN A 227 -6.65 -1.68 13.28
C GLN A 227 -5.91 -2.97 13.59
N VAL A 228 -4.74 -2.86 14.25
CA VAL A 228 -4.04 -4.00 14.82
C VAL A 228 -4.92 -4.69 15.87
N ASP A 229 -5.53 -3.94 16.78
CA ASP A 229 -6.42 -4.46 17.81
C ASP A 229 -7.66 -5.13 17.22
N PHE A 230 -8.19 -4.62 16.11
CA PHE A 230 -9.28 -5.28 15.37
C PHE A 230 -8.89 -6.69 14.89
N LEU A 231 -7.75 -6.81 14.21
CA LEU A 231 -7.27 -8.10 13.70
C LEU A 231 -6.88 -9.07 14.82
N VAL A 232 -6.20 -8.57 15.85
CA VAL A 232 -5.85 -9.37 17.04
C VAL A 232 -7.10 -9.82 17.79
N GLY A 233 -8.10 -8.94 17.94
CA GLY A 233 -9.36 -9.29 18.58
C GLY A 233 -10.12 -10.38 17.85
N PHE A 234 -10.04 -10.44 16.51
CA PHE A 234 -10.56 -11.56 15.74
C PHE A 234 -9.76 -12.84 16.07
N LEU A 235 -8.43 -12.79 16.00
CA LEU A 235 -7.58 -13.95 16.26
C LEU A 235 -7.73 -14.53 17.67
N ASP A 236 -7.89 -13.69 18.69
CA ASP A 236 -8.08 -14.12 20.07
C ASP A 236 -9.40 -14.87 20.31
N ARG A 237 -10.36 -14.76 19.38
CA ARG A 237 -11.65 -15.48 19.40
C ARG A 237 -11.66 -16.71 18.48
N THR A 238 -10.54 -16.99 17.83
CA THR A 238 -10.37 -18.13 16.93
C THR A 238 -9.47 -19.19 17.56
N PRO A 239 -9.57 -20.46 17.15
CA PRO A 239 -8.65 -21.51 17.60
C PRO A 239 -7.24 -21.42 16.98
N LEU A 240 -6.95 -20.35 16.23
CA LEU A 240 -5.70 -20.17 15.50
C LEU A 240 -4.53 -19.98 16.47
N ARG A 241 -3.33 -20.35 15.99
CA ARG A 241 -2.09 -20.25 16.76
C ARG A 241 -1.16 -19.20 16.15
N PRO A 242 -0.38 -18.49 16.97
CA PRO A 242 0.62 -17.55 16.47
C PRO A 242 1.66 -18.29 15.63
N GLY A 243 2.06 -17.66 14.53
CA GLY A 243 3.19 -18.06 13.71
C GLY A 243 4.51 -17.81 14.42
N ASN A 244 5.58 -18.47 13.96
CA ASN A 244 6.93 -18.15 14.43
C ASN A 244 7.31 -16.72 13.96
N PRO A 245 7.51 -15.74 14.87
CA PRO A 245 7.85 -14.36 14.51
C PRO A 245 9.17 -14.23 13.73
N LEU A 246 10.15 -15.07 14.04
CA LEU A 246 11.45 -15.07 13.37
C LEU A 246 11.34 -15.60 11.94
N ALA A 247 10.48 -16.60 11.74
CA ALA A 247 10.13 -17.04 10.40
C ALA A 247 9.34 -15.94 9.66
N ALA A 248 8.39 -15.30 10.36
CA ALA A 248 7.50 -14.29 9.79
C ALA A 248 8.24 -13.04 9.27
N TYR A 249 9.20 -12.52 10.04
CA TYR A 249 9.77 -11.19 9.82
C TYR A 249 11.30 -11.17 9.69
N GLY A 250 11.91 -12.34 9.42
CA GLY A 250 13.34 -12.44 9.13
C GLY A 250 13.77 -11.53 7.95
N PRO A 251 15.09 -11.26 7.81
CA PRO A 251 15.61 -10.41 6.74
C PRO A 251 15.10 -10.92 5.39
N ALA A 252 14.44 -10.03 4.64
CA ALA A 252 13.65 -10.39 3.48
C ALA A 252 14.43 -11.14 2.38
N GLY A 253 15.76 -11.14 2.41
CA GLY A 253 16.60 -11.92 1.49
C GLY A 253 16.29 -13.43 1.47
N ASN A 254 15.68 -13.98 2.54
CA ASN A 254 15.33 -15.39 2.60
C ASN A 254 13.84 -15.68 2.35
N SER A 255 13.02 -14.65 2.13
CA SER A 255 11.60 -14.87 1.81
C SER A 255 11.47 -15.20 0.32
N PRO A 256 10.84 -16.33 -0.06
CA PRO A 256 10.63 -16.70 -1.47
C PRO A 256 9.95 -15.58 -2.27
N ALA A 257 9.11 -14.79 -1.61
CA ALA A 257 8.47 -13.59 -2.14
C ALA A 257 9.45 -12.52 -2.65
N ALA A 258 10.53 -12.27 -1.91
CA ALA A 258 11.52 -11.26 -2.27
C ALA A 258 12.44 -11.73 -3.40
N GLN A 259 12.64 -13.06 -3.52
CA GLN A 259 13.40 -13.68 -4.60
C GLN A 259 12.56 -13.82 -5.89
N ALA A 260 11.25 -14.01 -5.75
CA ALA A 260 10.31 -14.09 -6.87
C ALA A 260 9.89 -12.72 -7.41
N ALA A 261 10.12 -11.63 -6.67
CA ALA A 261 9.87 -10.27 -7.15
C ALA A 261 10.92 -9.90 -8.21
N PRO A 262 10.55 -9.73 -9.50
CA PRO A 262 11.51 -9.50 -10.56
C PRO A 262 12.20 -8.13 -10.40
N GLY A 263 13.48 -8.15 -10.00
CA GLY A 263 14.46 -7.08 -10.26
C GLY A 263 14.40 -5.83 -9.37
N GLY A 264 14.45 -5.97 -8.04
CA GLY A 264 14.34 -4.83 -7.10
C GLY A 264 15.47 -3.78 -7.11
N GLN A 265 16.62 -3.99 -7.77
CA GLN A 265 17.77 -3.06 -7.65
C GLN A 265 18.23 -2.38 -8.96
N GLU A 266 17.95 -2.92 -10.13
CA GLU A 266 18.60 -2.45 -11.37
C GLU A 266 17.87 -1.31 -12.09
N TRP A 267 16.56 -1.13 -11.84
CA TRP A 267 15.73 -0.21 -12.64
C TRP A 267 15.81 1.28 -12.27
N ARG A 268 16.59 1.67 -11.25
CA ARG A 268 16.75 3.09 -10.88
C ARG A 268 17.47 3.94 -11.96
N ARG A 269 18.00 3.32 -13.03
CA ARG A 269 18.78 4.01 -14.07
C ARG A 269 18.09 4.13 -15.44
N HIS A 270 16.95 3.48 -15.67
CA HIS A 270 16.24 3.62 -16.95
C HIS A 270 15.20 4.74 -16.86
N LEU A 271 15.39 5.78 -17.68
CA LEU A 271 14.39 6.82 -17.92
C LEU A 271 13.14 6.15 -18.49
N THR A 272 12.07 6.05 -17.70
CA THR A 272 10.78 5.60 -18.21
C THR A 272 10.17 6.67 -19.11
N PRO A 273 9.39 6.31 -20.15
CA PRO A 273 8.70 7.27 -21.02
C PRO A 273 7.82 8.27 -20.25
N ALA A 274 7.33 7.90 -19.05
CA ALA A 274 6.62 8.83 -18.16
C ALA A 274 7.46 10.06 -17.73
N ARG A 275 8.78 9.92 -17.57
CA ARG A 275 9.67 11.08 -17.32
C ARG A 275 9.83 11.95 -18.56
N LEU A 276 9.81 11.36 -19.76
CA LEU A 276 9.82 12.12 -21.02
C LEU A 276 8.53 12.92 -21.18
N TYR A 277 7.36 12.39 -20.79
CA TYR A 277 6.10 13.14 -20.80
C TYR A 277 6.05 14.26 -19.75
N GLN A 278 6.63 14.07 -18.56
CA GLN A 278 6.76 15.16 -17.58
C GLN A 278 7.66 16.27 -18.11
N LEU A 279 8.77 15.92 -18.78
CA LEU A 279 9.61 16.90 -19.45
C LEU A 279 8.89 17.56 -20.63
N ALA A 280 8.12 16.80 -21.42
CA ALA A 280 7.41 17.28 -22.61
C ALA A 280 6.25 18.21 -22.28
N GLY A 281 5.42 17.89 -21.28
CA GLY A 281 4.32 18.76 -20.83
C GLY A 281 4.84 20.01 -20.14
N PHE A 282 5.95 19.89 -19.41
CA PHE A 282 6.63 21.04 -18.83
C PHE A 282 7.28 21.91 -19.90
N SER A 283 7.91 21.32 -20.92
CA SER A 283 8.45 22.07 -22.05
C SER A 283 7.34 22.69 -22.89
N ALA A 284 6.19 22.04 -23.09
CA ALA A 284 5.06 22.64 -23.79
C ALA A 284 4.49 23.84 -23.04
N PHE A 285 4.40 23.78 -21.71
CA PHE A 285 4.01 24.92 -20.88
C PHE A 285 5.04 26.05 -20.94
N VAL A 286 6.33 25.73 -20.81
CA VAL A 286 7.42 26.71 -20.94
C VAL A 286 7.46 27.33 -22.34
N ILE A 287 7.28 26.53 -23.39
CA ILE A 287 7.18 26.99 -24.78
C ILE A 287 5.96 27.89 -24.95
N LEU A 288 4.81 27.53 -24.40
CA LEU A 288 3.59 28.35 -24.49
C LEU A 288 3.74 29.68 -23.75
N VAL A 289 4.38 29.68 -22.57
CA VAL A 289 4.74 30.91 -21.86
C VAL A 289 5.71 31.74 -22.70
N ILE A 290 6.77 31.14 -23.24
CA ILE A 290 7.72 31.86 -24.11
C ILE A 290 7.02 32.45 -25.34
N VAL A 291 6.15 31.68 -26.00
CA VAL A 291 5.39 32.14 -27.17
C VAL A 291 4.49 33.32 -26.79
N MET A 292 3.76 33.26 -25.67
CA MET A 292 2.93 34.37 -25.19
C MET A 292 3.70 35.66 -24.85
N PHE A 293 4.99 35.56 -24.52
CA PHE A 293 5.83 36.74 -24.23
C PHE A 293 6.57 37.26 -25.47
N VAL A 294 6.66 36.47 -26.54
CA VAL A 294 7.38 36.83 -27.78
C VAL A 294 6.41 37.33 -28.87
N THR A 295 5.13 36.93 -28.85
CA THR A 295 4.06 37.47 -29.70
C THR A 295 3.36 38.65 -29.05
#